data_AF-C8WZ97-F1
#
_entry.id   AF-C8WZ97-F1
#
_cell.length_a   1.000
_cell.length_b   1.000
_cell.length_c   1.000
_cell.angle_alpha   90.00
_cell.angle_beta   90.00
_cell.angle_gamma   90.00
#
_symmetry.space_group_name_H-M   'P 1'
#
loop_
_entity.id
_entity.type
_entity.pdbx_description
1 polymer ?
#
loop_
_entity_poly.entity_id
_entity_poly.type
_entity_poly.pdbx_seq_one_letter_code
_entity_poly.pdbx_strand_id
1 'polypeptide(L)'
;MRDVLCPLGTHDFNQNRQCQYFPCHPGADPETFNCKHCYCPLYFIYWTDCGGTFRILGNGVKDCSACLLPHEPGGHEYILEKLREYFALVKPAEG
;
A
#
# COMPACT_ATOMS: atom_id res chain seq x y z
N MET A 1 -19.99 14.07 12.97
CA MET A 1 -18.79 14.19 12.09
C MET A 1 -18.56 12.91 11.28
N ARG A 2 -19.62 12.23 10.82
CA ARG A 2 -19.51 10.95 10.08
C ARG A 2 -20.14 11.01 8.68
N ASP A 3 -20.50 12.21 8.22
CA ASP A 3 -21.49 12.36 7.14
C ASP A 3 -21.01 13.25 5.97
N VAL A 4 -19.70 13.53 5.86
CA VAL A 4 -19.19 14.46 4.82
C VAL A 4 -18.08 13.89 3.92
N LEU A 5 -17.60 12.65 4.09
CA LEU A 5 -16.52 12.14 3.23
C LEU A 5 -16.83 10.77 2.62
N CYS A 6 -17.07 10.81 1.30
CA CYS A 6 -17.03 9.72 0.31
C CYS A 6 -18.30 8.86 0.10
N PRO A 7 -19.21 9.26 -0.81
CA PRO A 7 -20.30 8.39 -1.30
C PRO A 7 -19.84 7.27 -2.25
N LEU A 8 -18.53 7.05 -2.42
CA LEU A 8 -17.94 6.09 -3.39
C LEU A 8 -16.95 5.09 -2.76
N GLY A 9 -16.71 5.15 -1.44
CA GLY A 9 -15.70 4.33 -0.78
C GLY A 9 -16.27 3.53 0.39
N THR A 10 -15.90 2.25 0.47
CA THR A 10 -16.07 1.45 1.69
C THR A 10 -14.85 1.67 2.60
N HIS A 11 -14.85 1.08 3.80
CA HIS A 11 -13.65 1.06 4.63
C HIS A 11 -12.43 0.44 3.91
N ASP A 12 -12.68 -0.41 2.91
CA ASP A 12 -11.66 -1.21 2.25
C ASP A 12 -11.29 -0.71 0.85
N PHE A 13 -12.13 0.11 0.23
CA PHE A 13 -11.94 0.59 -1.13
C PHE A 13 -12.16 2.10 -1.26
N ASN A 14 -11.21 2.77 -1.90
CA ASN A 14 -11.31 4.18 -2.23
C ASN A 14 -10.69 4.45 -3.61
N GLN A 15 -11.37 5.25 -4.43
CA GLN A 15 -10.88 5.66 -5.74
C GLN A 15 -11.03 7.17 -5.94
N ASN A 16 -9.90 7.87 -5.98
CA ASN A 16 -9.88 9.28 -6.33
C ASN A 16 -9.49 9.47 -7.81
N ARG A 17 -10.44 9.24 -8.71
CA ARG A 17 -10.25 9.41 -10.17
C ARG A 17 -9.88 10.82 -10.60
N GLN A 18 -10.13 11.83 -9.76
CA GLN A 18 -9.80 13.23 -10.03
C GLN A 18 -8.36 13.57 -9.63
N CYS A 19 -7.64 12.67 -8.95
CA CYS A 19 -6.24 12.87 -8.63
C CYS A 19 -5.40 12.93 -9.91
N GLN A 20 -4.52 13.94 -10.03
CA GLN A 20 -3.61 14.07 -11.18
C GLN A 20 -2.65 12.88 -11.37
N TYR A 21 -2.50 12.07 -10.34
CA TYR A 21 -1.66 10.87 -10.36
C TYR A 21 -2.47 9.61 -10.64
N PHE A 22 -3.79 9.64 -10.78
CA PHE A 22 -4.59 8.42 -10.93
C PHE A 22 -4.51 7.83 -12.36
N PRO A 23 -4.26 6.51 -12.51
CA PRO A 23 -3.75 5.58 -11.50
C PRO A 23 -2.24 5.81 -11.26
N CYS A 24 -1.81 5.75 -9.99
CA CYS A 24 -0.46 6.18 -9.60
C CYS A 24 0.65 5.25 -10.11
N HIS A 25 0.30 4.01 -10.43
CA HIS A 25 1.24 2.98 -10.85
C HIS A 25 0.97 2.56 -12.31
N PRO A 26 2.02 2.45 -13.15
CA PRO A 26 1.89 1.94 -14.51
C PRO A 26 1.32 0.52 -14.53
N GLY A 27 0.39 0.26 -15.46
CA GLY A 27 -0.22 -1.06 -15.64
C GLY A 27 -1.34 -1.40 -14.64
N ALA A 28 -1.67 -0.50 -13.72
CA ALA A 28 -2.85 -0.63 -12.87
C ALA A 28 -4.15 -0.63 -13.69
N ASP A 29 -5.08 -1.51 -13.34
CA ASP A 29 -6.45 -1.49 -13.86
C ASP A 29 -7.27 -0.39 -13.15
N PRO A 30 -7.71 0.68 -13.86
CA PRO A 30 -8.45 1.79 -13.25
C PRO A 30 -9.80 1.42 -12.63
N GLU A 31 -10.35 0.26 -12.96
CA GLU A 31 -11.63 -0.20 -12.38
C GLU A 31 -11.42 -0.85 -11.01
N THR A 32 -10.29 -1.52 -10.80
CA THR A 32 -9.97 -2.22 -9.56
C THR A 32 -8.93 -1.51 -8.69
N PHE A 33 -8.23 -0.51 -9.22
CA PHE A 33 -7.15 0.21 -8.53
C PHE A 33 -7.63 0.92 -7.26
N ASN A 34 -7.01 0.63 -6.11
CA ASN A 34 -7.40 1.20 -4.83
C ASN A 34 -6.42 2.29 -4.35
N CYS A 35 -6.90 3.53 -4.18
CA CYS A 35 -6.11 4.67 -3.68
C CYS A 35 -5.80 4.60 -2.17
N LYS A 36 -6.31 3.60 -1.43
CA LYS A 36 -6.17 3.50 0.03
C LYS A 36 -4.72 3.58 0.53
N HIS A 37 -3.78 3.08 -0.27
CA HIS A 37 -2.36 3.03 0.08
C HIS A 37 -1.51 3.86 -0.90
N CYS A 38 -1.90 5.11 -1.16
CA CYS A 38 -1.10 6.05 -1.97
C CYS A 38 0.37 6.17 -1.54
N TYR A 39 0.66 5.90 -0.27
CA TYR A 39 2.01 5.58 0.21
C TYR A 39 2.01 4.16 0.76
N CYS A 40 3.01 3.37 0.36
CA CYS A 40 3.12 1.97 0.79
C CYS A 40 3.50 1.89 2.27
N PRO A 41 2.64 1.32 3.15
CA PRO A 41 2.98 1.17 4.57
C PRO A 41 4.16 0.22 4.81
N LEU A 42 4.43 -0.69 3.87
CA LEU A 42 5.56 -1.63 3.95
C LEU A 42 6.87 -1.07 3.37
N TYR A 43 6.92 0.23 3.04
CA TYR A 43 8.12 0.82 2.46
C TYR A 43 9.39 0.56 3.31
N PHE A 44 9.24 0.60 4.64
CA PHE A 44 10.33 0.46 5.61
C PHE A 44 10.55 -0.96 6.14
N ILE A 45 9.66 -1.92 5.84
CA ILE A 45 9.89 -3.31 6.22
C ILE A 45 11.14 -3.80 5.49
N TYR A 46 11.96 -4.62 6.18
CA TYR A 46 13.19 -5.21 5.65
C TYR A 46 13.04 -5.54 4.17
N TRP A 47 13.94 -5.00 3.35
CA TRP A 47 13.76 -4.83 1.92
C TRP A 47 13.23 -6.09 1.21
N THR A 48 13.63 -7.29 1.64
CA THR A 48 13.24 -8.57 1.03
C THR A 48 11.90 -9.15 1.48
N ASP A 49 11.29 -8.70 2.58
CA ASP A 49 10.12 -9.36 3.20
C ASP A 49 8.78 -8.64 2.93
N CYS A 50 8.80 -7.53 2.19
CA CYS A 50 7.55 -6.83 1.88
C CYS A 50 6.70 -7.53 0.80
N GLY A 51 7.27 -8.47 0.04
CA GLY A 51 6.61 -9.26 -1.01
C GLY A 51 6.08 -8.50 -2.23
N GLY A 52 6.31 -7.19 -2.32
CA GLY A 52 5.91 -6.35 -3.46
C GLY A 52 6.97 -6.30 -4.56
N THR A 53 6.58 -5.80 -5.74
CA THR A 53 7.50 -5.55 -6.86
C THR A 53 8.20 -4.20 -6.70
N PHE A 54 9.48 -4.20 -6.36
CA PHE A 54 10.28 -2.98 -6.21
C PHE A 54 11.71 -3.21 -6.69
N ARG A 55 12.48 -2.12 -6.81
CA ARG A 55 13.93 -2.14 -7.02
C ARG A 55 14.62 -1.19 -6.05
N ILE A 56 15.88 -1.46 -5.73
CA ILE A 56 16.72 -0.53 -4.97
C ILE A 56 17.56 0.26 -5.98
N LEU A 57 17.45 1.57 -5.96
CA LEU A 57 18.22 2.47 -6.82
C LEU A 57 19.66 2.58 -6.30
N GLY A 58 20.58 3.07 -7.15
CA GLY A 58 22.00 3.20 -6.79
C GLY A 58 22.29 4.12 -5.60
N ASN A 59 21.33 4.96 -5.21
CA ASN A 59 21.37 5.83 -4.03
C ASN A 59 20.73 5.21 -2.77
N GLY A 60 20.34 3.92 -2.81
CA GLY A 60 19.71 3.21 -1.70
C GLY A 60 18.20 3.49 -1.53
N VAL A 61 17.59 4.31 -2.39
CA VAL A 61 16.14 4.54 -2.35
C VAL A 61 15.40 3.32 -2.90
N LYS A 62 14.35 2.88 -2.20
CA LYS A 62 13.44 1.83 -2.68
C LYS A 62 12.45 2.46 -3.65
N ASP A 63 12.49 2.01 -4.90
CA ASP A 63 11.55 2.42 -5.93
C ASP A 63 10.45 1.36 -6.08
N CYS A 64 9.26 1.70 -5.59
CA CYS A 64 8.06 0.88 -5.68
C CYS A 64 7.16 1.28 -6.86
N SER A 65 7.61 2.11 -7.80
CA SER A 65 6.75 2.64 -8.88
C SER A 65 6.12 1.54 -9.75
N ALA A 66 6.67 0.33 -9.76
CA ALA A 66 6.14 -0.83 -10.47
C ALA A 66 5.30 -1.80 -9.59
N CYS A 67 5.02 -1.43 -8.34
CA CYS A 67 4.28 -2.27 -7.40
C CYS A 67 2.77 -2.02 -7.50
N LEU A 68 1.99 -3.07 -7.75
CA LEU A 68 0.52 -3.03 -7.70
C LEU A 68 -0.07 -3.69 -6.46
N LEU A 69 0.76 -4.41 -5.67
CA LEU A 69 0.32 -5.19 -4.51
C LEU A 69 -0.65 -4.46 -3.57
N PRO A 70 -0.40 -3.21 -3.13
CA PRO A 70 -1.31 -2.55 -2.20
C PRO A 70 -2.58 -1.99 -2.87
N HIS A 71 -2.65 -2.04 -4.20
CA HIS A 71 -3.67 -1.41 -5.03
C HIS A 71 -4.61 -2.41 -5.70
N GLU A 72 -4.28 -3.70 -5.68
CA GLU A 72 -5.13 -4.79 -6.18
C GLU A 72 -6.17 -5.24 -5.12
N PRO A 73 -7.26 -5.92 -5.54
CA PRO A 73 -8.15 -6.60 -4.61
C PRO A 73 -7.37 -7.55 -3.69
N GLY A 74 -7.62 -7.50 -2.37
CA GLY A 74 -6.86 -8.27 -1.37
C GLY A 74 -5.57 -7.61 -0.91
N GLY A 75 -5.13 -6.53 -1.57
CA GLY A 75 -3.91 -5.81 -1.22
C GLY A 75 -3.95 -5.21 0.19
N HIS A 76 -5.10 -4.70 0.63
CA HIS A 76 -5.22 -4.13 1.98
C HIS A 76 -4.98 -5.18 3.07
N GLU A 77 -5.59 -6.35 2.91
CA GLU A 77 -5.49 -7.48 3.82
C GLU A 77 -4.04 -7.96 3.93
N TYR A 78 -3.35 -8.07 2.78
CA TYR A 78 -1.92 -8.41 2.73
C TYR A 78 -1.07 -7.40 3.51
N ILE A 79 -1.32 -6.10 3.33
CA ILE A 79 -0.59 -5.04 4.04
C ILE A 79 -0.77 -5.19 5.56
N LEU A 80 -2.00 -5.43 6.02
CA LEU A 80 -2.28 -5.62 7.44
C LEU A 80 -1.60 -6.88 8.00
N GLU A 81 -1.62 -7.98 7.28
CA GLU A 81 -0.95 -9.22 7.66
C GLU A 81 0.56 -9.01 7.80
N LYS A 82 1.20 -8.43 6.78
CA LYS A 82 2.64 -8.14 6.83
C LYS A 82 3.05 -7.20 7.95
N LEU A 83 2.23 -6.20 8.25
CA LEU A 83 2.49 -5.32 9.40
C LEU A 83 2.38 -6.10 10.72
N ARG A 84 1.39 -6.99 10.88
CA ARG A 84 1.27 -7.83 12.08
C ARG A 84 2.48 -8.74 12.24
N GLU A 85 2.91 -9.41 11.17
CA GLU A 85 4.12 -10.24 11.17
C GLU A 85 5.34 -9.43 11.59
N TYR A 86 5.56 -8.28 10.97
CA TYR A 86 6.70 -7.42 11.27
C TYR A 86 6.69 -6.96 12.73
N PHE A 87 5.55 -6.46 13.23
CA PHE A 87 5.46 -6.00 14.62
C PHE A 87 5.56 -7.13 15.64
N ALA A 88 5.18 -8.36 15.30
CA ALA A 88 5.44 -9.52 16.15
C ALA A 88 6.94 -9.81 16.30
N LEU A 89 7.74 -9.55 15.25
CA LEU A 89 9.20 -9.74 15.27
C LEU A 89 9.94 -8.62 16.00
N VAL A 90 9.46 -7.38 15.90
CA VAL A 90 10.13 -6.21 16.49
C VAL A 90 9.54 -5.76 17.82
N LYS A 91 8.53 -6.46 18.34
CA LYS A 91 7.97 -6.19 19.67
C LYS A 91 9.13 -6.29 20.68
N PRO A 92 9.37 -5.27 21.52
CA PRO A 92 10.34 -5.41 22.60
C PRO A 92 9.98 -6.61 23.45
N ALA A 93 10.98 -7.38 23.90
CA ALA A 93 10.76 -8.37 24.95
C ALA A 93 10.09 -7.63 26.12
N GLU A 94 8.97 -8.15 26.61
CA GLU A 94 8.27 -7.53 27.73
C GLU A 94 9.25 -7.45 28.91
N GLY A 95 9.48 -6.23 29.39
CA GLY A 95 10.29 -5.95 30.58
C GLY A 95 9.51 -6.22 31.84
#